data_AF-A0A9W7JMR9-F1
#
_entry.id   AF-A0A9W7JMR9-F1
#
_cell.length_a   1.000
_cell.length_b   1.000
_cell.length_c   1.000
_cell.angle_alpha   90.00
_cell.angle_beta   90.00
_cell.angle_gamma   90.00
#
_symmetry.space_group_name_H-M   'P 1'
#
loop_
_entity.id
_entity.type
_entity.pdbx_description
1 polymer ?
#
loop_
_entity_poly.entity_id
_entity_poly.type
_entity_poly.pdbx_seq_one_letter_code
_entity_poly.pdbx_strand_id
1 'polypeptide(L)'
;MRNRAGETVLNPSYIHYFKQDSSPTSWLLSTVSPNILPGLVKSETTADVWKSIIELNPDLSTTKMMNLHCRLRSMKKGTQTMREYTMAVKEVCDLLVACGSKITDIEHIATILNGLPVEFEPSISAITASKETYTVDNVVSILVDTETRLEDLTRYSAGINYTRYNSKNANFSDANNQDMAPLITTDPVKNSTSSFKYKGRPRHQCQLYGKLMHLVDRCWHRFD
;
A
#
# COMPACT_ATOMS: atom_id res chain seq x y z
N MET A 1 16.38 -57.25 29.50
CA MET A 1 17.56 -58.15 29.42
C MET A 1 17.23 -59.43 30.19
N ARG A 2 17.90 -60.56 29.93
CA ARG A 2 17.85 -61.69 30.86
C ARG A 2 19.06 -61.63 31.79
N ASN A 3 18.85 -61.81 33.09
CA ASN A 3 19.95 -61.96 34.05
C ASN A 3 20.54 -63.38 33.97
N ARG A 4 21.58 -63.68 34.78
CA ARG A 4 22.19 -65.02 34.83
C ARG A 4 21.23 -66.14 35.29
N ALA A 5 20.09 -65.80 35.88
CA ALA A 5 19.04 -66.75 36.29
C ALA A 5 17.94 -66.95 35.21
N GLY A 6 18.03 -66.27 34.06
CA GLY A 6 17.05 -66.36 32.97
C GLY A 6 15.82 -65.46 33.14
N GLU A 7 15.75 -64.70 34.23
CA GLU A 7 14.64 -63.78 34.53
C GLU A 7 14.73 -62.52 33.67
N THR A 8 13.59 -62.02 33.22
CA THR A 8 13.49 -60.79 32.41
C THR A 8 13.64 -59.55 33.29
N VAL A 9 14.87 -59.08 33.46
CA VAL A 9 15.19 -57.84 34.18
C VAL A 9 15.07 -56.63 33.24
N LEU A 10 14.36 -55.60 33.70
CA LEU A 10 14.25 -54.30 33.03
C LEU A 10 15.64 -53.65 32.90
N ASN A 11 15.94 -53.11 31.72
CA ASN A 11 17.23 -52.46 31.46
C ASN A 11 17.31 -51.15 32.28
N PRO A 12 18.29 -50.96 33.18
CA PRO A 12 18.43 -49.72 33.96
C PRO A 12 18.55 -48.47 33.08
N SER A 13 19.21 -48.57 31.93
CA SER A 13 19.33 -47.46 30.96
C SER A 13 17.98 -47.10 30.33
N TYR A 14 17.07 -48.07 30.15
CA TYR A 14 15.71 -47.81 29.69
C TYR A 14 14.87 -47.11 30.76
N ILE A 15 15.03 -47.46 32.03
CA ILE A 15 14.37 -46.77 33.16
C ILE A 15 14.84 -45.31 33.24
N HIS A 16 16.14 -45.06 33.04
CA HIS A 16 16.68 -43.69 32.97
C HIS A 16 16.08 -42.90 31.80
N TYR A 17 16.10 -43.50 30.59
CA TYR A 17 15.49 -42.91 29.39
C TYR A 17 14.01 -42.57 29.61
N PHE A 18 13.21 -43.51 30.12
CA PHE A 18 11.77 -43.31 30.32
C PHE A 18 11.46 -42.19 31.32
N LYS A 19 12.23 -42.08 32.42
CA LYS A 19 12.11 -40.95 33.36
C LYS A 19 12.46 -39.61 32.71
N GLN A 20 13.46 -39.59 31.83
CA GLN A 20 13.88 -38.39 31.10
C GLN A 20 12.87 -38.00 30.01
N ASP A 21 12.22 -38.97 29.36
CA ASP A 21 11.22 -38.79 28.31
C ASP A 21 9.84 -38.33 28.84
N SER A 22 9.47 -38.78 30.04
CA SER A 22 8.20 -38.39 30.70
C SER A 22 8.08 -36.88 30.95
N SER A 23 9.18 -36.20 31.29
CA SER A 23 9.17 -34.76 31.60
C SER A 23 8.83 -33.86 30.39
N PRO A 24 9.51 -33.95 29.23
CA PRO A 24 9.14 -33.18 28.05
C PRO A 24 7.79 -33.61 27.47
N THR A 25 7.41 -34.89 27.58
CA THR A 25 6.05 -35.35 27.22
C THR A 25 4.97 -34.60 28.02
N SER A 26 5.09 -34.54 29.36
CA SER A 26 4.13 -33.82 30.20
C SER A 26 4.10 -32.32 29.92
N TRP A 27 5.23 -31.72 29.55
CA TRP A 27 5.30 -30.30 29.18
C TRP A 27 4.65 -30.02 27.82
N LEU A 28 4.91 -30.84 26.80
CA LEU A 28 4.27 -30.74 25.49
C LEU A 28 2.75 -30.87 25.60
N LEU A 29 2.26 -31.90 26.31
CA LEU A 29 0.82 -32.10 26.53
C LEU A 29 0.15 -30.93 27.29
N SER A 30 0.91 -30.18 28.10
CA SER A 30 0.42 -28.99 28.80
C SER A 30 0.43 -27.70 27.96
N THR A 31 1.20 -27.64 26.87
CA THR A 31 1.28 -26.47 25.96
C THR A 31 0.38 -26.62 24.73
N VAL A 32 -0.09 -27.84 24.46
CA VAL A 32 -0.92 -28.21 23.32
C VAL A 32 -2.39 -27.80 23.52
N SER A 33 -3.02 -27.29 22.45
CA SER A 33 -4.46 -26.99 22.41
C SER A 33 -5.30 -28.26 22.62
N PRO A 34 -6.39 -28.22 23.42
CA PRO A 34 -7.20 -29.40 23.75
C PRO A 34 -7.81 -30.09 22.53
N ASN A 35 -7.93 -29.39 21.40
CA ASN A 35 -8.51 -29.93 20.17
C ASN A 35 -7.66 -31.04 19.51
N ILE A 36 -6.34 -31.08 19.74
CA ILE A 36 -5.47 -32.12 19.17
C ILE A 36 -5.06 -33.19 20.20
N LEU A 37 -5.32 -32.98 21.50
CA LEU A 37 -5.06 -33.97 22.56
C LEU A 37 -5.62 -35.38 22.25
N PRO A 38 -6.85 -35.57 21.70
CA PRO A 38 -7.37 -36.91 21.39
C PRO A 38 -6.52 -37.71 20.40
N GLY A 39 -5.76 -37.04 19.54
CA GLY A 39 -4.80 -37.68 18.63
C GLY A 39 -3.49 -38.11 19.31
N LEU A 40 -3.13 -37.48 20.42
CA LEU A 40 -1.87 -37.70 21.15
C LEU A 40 -1.97 -38.77 22.24
N VAL A 41 -3.18 -39.19 22.63
CA VAL A 41 -3.43 -40.24 23.66
C VAL A 41 -2.80 -41.60 23.29
N LYS A 42 -2.47 -41.83 22.01
CA LYS A 42 -1.86 -43.08 21.53
C LYS A 42 -0.33 -43.06 21.48
N SER A 43 0.32 -41.94 21.80
CA SER A 43 1.76 -41.77 21.68
C SER A 43 2.48 -42.20 22.96
N GLU A 44 3.36 -43.20 22.87
CA GLU A 44 4.06 -43.78 24.04
C GLU A 44 5.35 -43.04 24.43
N THR A 45 5.92 -42.22 23.53
CA THR A 45 7.16 -41.47 23.75
C THR A 45 7.01 -39.98 23.40
N THR A 46 7.92 -39.13 23.89
CA THR A 46 7.97 -37.70 23.48
C THR A 46 8.13 -37.56 21.97
N ALA A 47 8.91 -38.46 21.35
CA ALA A 47 9.13 -38.47 19.91
C ALA A 47 7.83 -38.75 19.14
N ASP A 48 7.01 -39.69 19.62
CA ASP A 48 5.69 -39.98 19.04
C ASP A 48 4.70 -38.84 19.27
N VAL A 49 4.70 -38.22 20.45
CA VAL A 49 3.87 -37.03 20.74
C VAL A 49 4.26 -35.89 19.79
N TRP A 50 5.55 -35.58 19.66
CA TRP A 50 6.05 -34.54 18.76
C TRP A 50 5.75 -34.83 17.29
N LYS A 51 5.93 -36.08 16.85
CA LYS A 51 5.62 -36.51 15.49
C LYS A 51 4.12 -36.40 15.21
N SER A 52 3.26 -36.86 16.12
CA SER A 52 1.81 -36.72 15.97
C SER A 52 1.37 -35.27 16.01
N ILE A 53 2.01 -34.38 16.78
CA ILE A 53 1.76 -32.93 16.71
C ILE A 53 2.07 -32.41 15.29
N ILE A 54 3.21 -32.80 14.69
CA ILE A 54 3.56 -32.38 13.32
C ILE A 54 2.56 -32.93 12.28
N GLU A 55 2.15 -34.19 12.39
CA GLU A 55 1.20 -34.84 11.47
C GLU A 55 -0.23 -34.27 11.63
N LEU A 56 -0.65 -33.93 12.85
CA LEU A 56 -1.97 -33.37 13.16
C LEU A 56 -2.04 -31.86 12.97
N ASN A 57 -0.91 -31.16 12.80
CA ASN A 57 -0.94 -29.71 12.68
C ASN A 57 -1.00 -29.25 11.21
N PRO A 58 -2.18 -28.83 10.70
CA PRO A 58 -2.30 -28.24 9.36
C PRO A 58 -1.55 -26.92 9.23
N ASP A 59 -0.95 -26.38 10.30
CA ASP A 59 -0.08 -25.22 10.26
C ASP A 59 1.13 -25.38 9.33
N LEU A 60 1.55 -26.61 9.02
CA LEU A 60 2.60 -26.93 8.05
C LEU A 60 2.06 -27.43 6.70
N SER A 61 0.73 -27.42 6.51
CA SER A 61 0.12 -27.89 5.26
C SER A 61 0.40 -26.95 4.08
N THR A 62 0.57 -27.55 2.89
CA THR A 62 0.65 -26.80 1.63
C THR A 62 -0.58 -25.90 1.41
N THR A 63 -1.75 -26.33 1.88
CA THR A 63 -2.99 -25.54 1.86
C THR A 63 -2.90 -24.27 2.71
N LYS A 64 -2.37 -24.33 3.94
CA LYS A 64 -2.20 -23.12 4.77
C LYS A 64 -1.13 -22.21 4.19
N MET A 65 0.00 -22.76 3.73
CA MET A 65 1.05 -21.99 3.07
C MET A 65 0.49 -21.24 1.85
N MET A 66 -0.30 -21.92 1.01
CA MET A 66 -1.00 -21.30 -0.12
C MET A 66 -2.01 -20.23 0.32
N ASN A 67 -2.79 -20.48 1.38
CA ASN A 67 -3.72 -19.49 1.92
C ASN A 67 -3.01 -18.23 2.43
N LEU A 68 -1.86 -18.38 3.11
CA LEU A 68 -1.03 -17.26 3.56
C LEU A 68 -0.46 -16.46 2.38
N HIS A 69 0.02 -17.13 1.32
CA HIS A 69 0.45 -16.48 0.08
C HIS A 69 -0.70 -15.71 -0.62
N CYS A 70 -1.90 -16.30 -0.70
CA CYS A 70 -3.09 -15.64 -1.22
C CYS A 70 -3.51 -14.44 -0.35
N ARG A 71 -3.43 -14.56 0.98
CA ARG A 71 -3.67 -13.46 1.92
C ARG A 71 -2.66 -12.34 1.70
N LEU A 72 -1.37 -12.65 1.70
CA LEU A 72 -0.27 -11.70 1.48
C LEU A 72 -0.48 -10.87 0.20
N ARG A 73 -0.76 -11.53 -0.92
CA ARG A 73 -1.00 -10.87 -2.22
C ARG A 73 -2.29 -10.03 -2.27
N SER A 74 -3.27 -10.30 -1.40
CA SER A 74 -4.53 -9.54 -1.34
C SER A 74 -4.53 -8.42 -0.28
N MET A 75 -3.45 -8.25 0.47
CA MET A 75 -3.34 -7.17 1.46
C MET A 75 -3.33 -5.79 0.79
N LYS A 76 -4.10 -4.86 1.37
CA LYS A 76 -4.19 -3.45 0.98
C LYS A 76 -4.17 -2.61 2.25
N LYS A 77 -3.56 -1.41 2.21
CA LYS A 77 -3.56 -0.44 3.32
C LYS A 77 -4.99 -0.06 3.73
N GLY A 78 -5.86 0.17 2.74
CA GLY A 78 -7.24 0.59 3.00
C GLY A 78 -7.30 1.85 3.86
N THR A 79 -8.04 1.80 4.96
CA THR A 79 -8.17 2.88 5.95
C THR A 79 -7.20 2.77 7.13
N GLN A 80 -6.28 1.78 7.12
CA GLN A 80 -5.29 1.60 8.19
C GLN A 80 -4.17 2.65 8.08
N THR A 81 -3.52 2.96 9.19
CA THR A 81 -2.23 3.69 9.16
C THR A 81 -1.15 2.86 8.46
N MET A 82 -0.11 3.49 7.95
CA MET A 82 1.02 2.80 7.32
C MET A 82 1.69 1.84 8.30
N ARG A 83 1.77 2.19 9.57
CA ARG A 83 2.34 1.34 10.63
C ARG A 83 1.50 0.08 10.85
N GLU A 84 0.18 0.21 10.99
CA GLU A 84 -0.71 -0.95 11.14
C GLU A 84 -0.65 -1.87 9.91
N TYR A 85 -0.70 -1.29 8.71
CA TYR A 85 -0.61 -2.04 7.46
C TYR A 85 0.71 -2.82 7.33
N THR A 86 1.85 -2.16 7.57
CA THR A 86 3.17 -2.79 7.45
C THR A 86 3.43 -3.84 8.54
N MET A 87 2.93 -3.63 9.76
CA MET A 87 2.93 -4.67 10.80
C MET A 87 2.08 -5.89 10.39
N ALA A 88 0.87 -5.68 9.86
CA ALA A 88 0.00 -6.78 9.43
C ALA A 88 0.60 -7.57 8.25
N VAL A 89 1.31 -6.92 7.32
CA VAL A 89 2.07 -7.60 6.27
C VAL A 89 3.20 -8.44 6.89
N LYS A 90 3.97 -7.85 7.82
CA LYS A 90 5.04 -8.55 8.53
C LYS A 90 4.54 -9.78 9.30
N GLU A 91 3.39 -9.71 9.97
CA GLU A 91 2.79 -10.88 10.65
C GLU A 91 2.53 -12.05 9.69
N VAL A 92 2.02 -11.77 8.48
CA VAL A 92 1.79 -12.82 7.46
C VAL A 92 3.12 -13.35 6.93
N CYS A 93 4.13 -12.49 6.78
CA CYS A 93 5.48 -12.89 6.40
C CYS A 93 6.14 -13.81 7.46
N ASP A 94 6.06 -13.44 8.74
CA ASP A 94 6.62 -14.21 9.85
C ASP A 94 5.90 -15.57 10.01
N LEU A 95 4.58 -15.61 9.77
CA LEU A 95 3.82 -16.86 9.68
C LEU A 95 4.27 -17.76 8.51
N LEU A 96 4.55 -17.18 7.33
CA LEU A 96 5.07 -17.94 6.19
C LEU A 96 6.46 -18.52 6.49
N VAL A 97 7.34 -17.75 7.15
CA VAL A 97 8.64 -18.23 7.63
C VAL A 97 8.48 -19.37 8.63
N ALA A 98 7.51 -19.29 9.56
CA ALA A 98 7.20 -20.38 10.49
C ALA A 98 6.67 -21.64 9.78
N CYS A 99 5.97 -21.49 8.64
CA CYS A 99 5.58 -22.59 7.75
C CYS A 99 6.75 -23.12 6.88
N GLY A 100 7.97 -22.59 7.02
CA GLY A 100 9.13 -22.96 6.20
C GLY A 100 9.22 -22.27 4.83
N SER A 101 8.31 -21.34 4.53
CA SER A 101 8.29 -20.55 3.29
C SER A 101 8.96 -19.20 3.52
N LYS A 102 10.24 -19.09 3.14
CA LYS A 102 10.99 -17.82 3.25
C LYS A 102 10.59 -16.85 2.14
N ILE A 103 10.23 -15.63 2.52
CA ILE A 103 9.96 -14.51 1.62
C ILE A 103 11.25 -13.71 1.44
N THR A 104 11.48 -13.20 0.24
CA THR A 104 12.64 -12.32 -0.03
C THR A 104 12.31 -10.86 0.31
N ASP A 105 13.30 -10.05 0.70
CA ASP A 105 13.09 -8.62 0.99
C ASP A 105 12.44 -7.88 -0.20
N ILE A 106 12.82 -8.24 -1.42
CA ILE A 106 12.23 -7.69 -2.66
C ILE A 106 10.74 -8.02 -2.76
N GLU A 107 10.35 -9.27 -2.47
CA GLU A 107 8.94 -9.71 -2.47
C GLU A 107 8.13 -9.08 -1.33
N HIS A 108 8.74 -8.90 -0.16
CA HIS A 108 8.14 -8.19 0.96
C HIS A 108 7.89 -6.71 0.62
N ILE A 109 8.90 -6.02 0.09
CA ILE A 109 8.79 -4.62 -0.40
C ILE A 109 7.74 -4.53 -1.51
N ALA A 110 7.78 -5.41 -2.50
CA ALA A 110 6.81 -5.43 -3.59
C ALA A 110 5.38 -5.65 -3.07
N THR A 111 5.18 -6.51 -2.07
CA THR A 111 3.88 -6.70 -1.42
C THR A 111 3.39 -5.40 -0.77
N ILE A 112 4.25 -4.75 0.01
CA ILE A 112 3.92 -3.48 0.68
C ILE A 112 3.48 -2.44 -0.37
N LEU A 113 4.31 -2.19 -1.39
CA LEU A 113 4.07 -1.19 -2.44
C LEU A 113 2.80 -1.48 -3.25
N ASN A 114 2.58 -2.74 -3.65
CA ASN A 114 1.37 -3.16 -4.37
C ASN A 114 0.07 -2.97 -3.57
N GLY A 115 0.16 -2.82 -2.24
CA GLY A 115 -1.01 -2.61 -1.38
C GLY A 115 -1.34 -1.16 -1.05
N LEU A 116 -0.55 -0.20 -1.53
CA LEU A 116 -0.75 1.22 -1.25
C LEU A 116 -1.82 1.88 -2.16
N PRO A 117 -2.48 2.96 -1.70
CA PRO A 117 -3.36 3.77 -2.53
C PRO A 117 -2.56 4.77 -3.41
N VAL A 118 -3.24 5.34 -4.41
CA VAL A 118 -2.67 6.22 -5.45
C VAL A 118 -1.93 7.46 -4.90
N GLU A 119 -2.24 7.89 -3.68
CA GLU A 119 -1.57 9.00 -2.99
C GLU A 119 -0.07 8.75 -2.76
N PHE A 120 0.34 7.48 -2.70
CA PHE A 120 1.74 7.06 -2.52
C PHE A 120 2.49 6.83 -3.84
N GLU A 121 1.86 7.01 -5.01
CA GLU A 121 2.51 6.84 -6.33
C GLU A 121 3.85 7.59 -6.49
N PRO A 122 4.04 8.83 -5.98
CA PRO A 122 5.34 9.49 -6.01
C PRO A 122 6.43 8.70 -5.26
N SER A 123 6.08 8.11 -4.11
CA SER A 123 6.97 7.30 -3.29
C SER A 123 7.25 5.93 -3.94
N ILE A 124 6.21 5.27 -4.46
CA ILE A 124 6.32 4.00 -5.20
C ILE A 124 7.24 4.18 -6.41
N SER A 125 7.04 5.26 -7.17
CA SER A 125 7.87 5.63 -8.32
C SER A 125 9.32 5.90 -7.93
N ALA A 126 9.56 6.66 -6.86
CA ALA A 126 10.91 6.97 -6.39
C ALA A 126 11.67 5.71 -5.93
N ILE A 127 11.00 4.82 -5.19
CA ILE A 127 11.57 3.56 -4.72
C ILE A 127 11.89 2.64 -5.91
N THR A 128 10.93 2.47 -6.82
CA THR A 128 11.05 1.57 -7.99
C THR A 128 12.07 2.06 -9.03
N ALA A 129 12.24 3.38 -9.19
CA ALA A 129 13.21 3.97 -10.10
C ALA A 129 14.63 4.08 -9.52
N SER A 130 14.81 3.86 -8.21
CA SER A 130 16.12 3.89 -7.58
C SER A 130 17.01 2.73 -8.08
N LYS A 131 18.33 2.91 -7.97
CA LYS A 131 19.33 1.86 -8.23
C LYS A 131 19.91 1.27 -6.95
N GLU A 132 19.38 1.65 -5.79
CA GLU A 132 19.91 1.31 -4.48
C GLU A 132 19.17 0.10 -3.90
N THR A 133 19.88 -0.74 -3.16
CA THR A 133 19.26 -1.88 -2.48
C THR A 133 18.58 -1.40 -1.21
N TYR A 134 17.25 -1.29 -1.23
CA TYR A 134 16.49 -1.02 0.00
C TYR A 134 16.35 -2.26 0.88
N THR A 135 16.45 -2.05 2.19
CA THR A 135 15.91 -2.97 3.20
C THR A 135 14.41 -2.69 3.38
N VAL A 136 13.68 -3.67 3.93
CA VAL A 136 12.26 -3.51 4.27
C VAL A 136 12.07 -2.32 5.23
N ASP A 137 12.91 -2.21 6.26
CA ASP A 137 12.82 -1.14 7.27
C ASP A 137 13.01 0.26 6.67
N ASN A 138 13.93 0.42 5.71
CA ASN A 138 14.14 1.70 5.01
C ASN A 138 12.89 2.10 4.21
N VAL A 139 12.26 1.15 3.50
CA VAL A 139 11.01 1.40 2.78
C VAL A 139 9.89 1.76 3.74
N VAL A 140 9.73 1.03 4.84
CA VAL A 140 8.70 1.33 5.85
C VAL A 140 8.88 2.73 6.44
N SER A 141 10.12 3.16 6.73
CA SER A 141 10.40 4.52 7.19
C SER A 141 9.95 5.57 6.18
N ILE A 142 10.38 5.44 4.91
CA ILE A 142 9.99 6.36 3.81
C ILE A 142 8.46 6.44 3.67
N LEU A 143 7.77 5.30 3.81
CA LEU A 143 6.31 5.23 3.69
C LEU A 143 5.57 5.86 4.89
N VAL A 144 6.11 5.77 6.10
CA VAL A 144 5.58 6.47 7.28
C VAL A 144 5.83 7.99 7.20
N ASP A 145 7.02 8.40 6.74
CA ASP A 145 7.34 9.82 6.53
C ASP A 145 6.49 10.45 5.41
N THR A 146 6.06 9.66 4.43
CA THR A 146 5.16 10.15 3.37
C THR A 146 3.70 10.18 3.80
N GLU A 147 3.24 9.27 4.66
CA GLU A 147 1.92 9.35 5.30
C GLU A 147 1.77 10.63 6.13
N THR A 148 2.71 10.95 7.02
CA THR A 148 2.65 12.18 7.85
C THR A 148 2.60 13.46 6.99
N ARG A 149 3.34 13.49 5.87
CA ARG A 149 3.31 14.61 4.91
C ARG A 149 1.98 14.72 4.15
N LEU A 150 1.31 13.60 3.86
CA LEU A 150 -0.03 13.60 3.26
C LEU A 150 -1.09 14.09 4.26
N GLU A 151 -1.00 13.71 5.53
CA GLU A 151 -1.87 14.23 6.60
C GLU A 151 -1.73 15.75 6.77
N ASP A 152 -0.50 16.27 6.75
CA ASP A 152 -0.23 17.72 6.78
C ASP A 152 -0.82 18.43 5.57
N LEU A 153 -0.56 17.95 4.35
CA LEU A 153 -1.13 18.53 3.13
C LEU A 153 -2.67 18.54 3.17
N THR A 154 -3.27 17.49 3.71
CA THR A 154 -4.73 17.38 3.88
C THR A 154 -5.23 18.45 4.85
N ARG A 155 -4.59 18.61 6.02
CA ARG A 155 -4.88 19.68 7.00
C ARG A 155 -4.76 21.08 6.41
N TYR A 156 -3.72 21.36 5.62
CA TYR A 156 -3.54 22.68 4.98
C TYR A 156 -4.50 22.92 3.81
N SER A 157 -4.84 21.89 3.02
CA SER A 157 -5.73 22.01 1.86
C SER A 157 -7.16 22.45 2.22
N ALA A 158 -7.65 22.07 3.42
CA ALA A 158 -8.93 22.50 3.96
C ALA A 158 -9.05 24.02 4.18
N GLY A 159 -7.93 24.76 4.15
CA GLY A 159 -7.90 26.22 4.23
C GLY A 159 -7.84 26.95 2.87
N ILE A 160 -7.68 26.25 1.75
CA ILE A 160 -7.47 26.89 0.44
C ILE A 160 -8.81 27.18 -0.24
N ASN A 161 -9.42 28.29 0.15
CA ASN A 161 -10.42 28.95 -0.69
C ASN A 161 -9.76 29.41 -1.99
N TYR A 162 -9.98 28.69 -3.08
CA TYR A 162 -9.69 29.19 -4.43
C TYR A 162 -10.56 30.41 -4.71
N THR A 163 -10.05 31.61 -4.41
CA THR A 163 -10.66 32.87 -4.85
C THR A 163 -10.55 32.96 -6.36
N ARG A 164 -11.50 32.34 -7.07
CA ARG A 164 -11.75 32.56 -8.49
C ARG A 164 -11.89 34.06 -8.67
N TYR A 165 -10.90 34.68 -9.33
CA TYR A 165 -10.90 36.10 -9.67
C TYR A 165 -12.14 36.40 -10.52
N ASN A 166 -13.21 36.84 -9.86
CA ASN A 166 -14.45 37.19 -10.50
C ASN A 166 -14.33 38.65 -10.91
N SER A 167 -13.87 38.89 -12.15
CA SER A 167 -13.74 40.22 -12.72
C SER A 167 -15.13 40.83 -12.94
N LYS A 168 -15.74 41.33 -11.87
CA LYS A 168 -16.93 42.18 -11.93
C LYS A 168 -16.51 43.52 -12.53
N ASN A 169 -17.10 43.87 -13.67
CA ASN A 169 -17.03 45.23 -14.20
C ASN A 169 -17.52 46.21 -13.13
N ALA A 170 -16.60 47.00 -12.55
CA ALA A 170 -16.94 48.22 -11.85
C ALA A 170 -17.17 49.30 -12.90
N ASN A 171 -18.43 49.43 -13.36
CA ASN A 171 -18.84 50.59 -14.14
C ASN A 171 -18.79 51.82 -13.22
N PHE A 172 -17.72 52.60 -13.32
CA PHE A 172 -17.72 53.96 -12.78
C PHE A 172 -18.34 54.87 -13.84
N SER A 173 -19.41 55.56 -13.46
CA SER A 173 -20.18 56.46 -14.31
C SER A 173 -19.51 57.83 -14.39
N ASP A 174 -19.38 58.38 -15.60
CA ASP A 174 -19.44 59.83 -15.79
C ASP A 174 -20.03 60.19 -17.17
N ALA A 175 -20.62 61.38 -17.26
CA ALA A 175 -21.38 61.87 -18.42
C ALA A 175 -20.46 62.27 -19.61
N ASN A 176 -20.92 62.60 -20.83
CA ASN A 176 -22.19 63.23 -21.22
C ASN A 176 -22.46 63.17 -22.75
N ASN A 177 -23.70 63.50 -23.14
CA ASN A 177 -24.17 64.02 -24.44
C ASN A 177 -24.32 63.13 -25.70
N GLN A 178 -25.59 63.12 -26.15
CA GLN A 178 -26.10 63.43 -27.51
C GLN A 178 -26.10 62.36 -28.61
N ASP A 179 -27.32 61.86 -28.86
CA ASP A 179 -28.02 61.80 -30.15
C ASP A 179 -27.30 61.22 -31.38
N MET A 180 -27.80 60.08 -31.87
CA MET A 180 -28.87 60.10 -32.89
C MET A 180 -29.45 58.69 -33.13
N ALA A 181 -30.78 58.62 -33.22
CA ALA A 181 -31.54 57.46 -33.73
C ALA A 181 -31.62 57.55 -35.29
N PRO A 182 -32.16 56.56 -36.06
CA PRO A 182 -33.41 55.84 -35.78
C PRO A 182 -33.41 54.31 -36.03
N LEU A 183 -34.49 53.67 -35.57
CA LEU A 183 -34.86 52.27 -35.84
C LEU A 183 -35.59 52.09 -37.18
N ILE A 184 -35.40 50.92 -37.83
CA ILE A 184 -36.38 50.01 -38.49
C ILE A 184 -35.60 48.74 -38.96
N THR A 185 -36.12 47.50 -39.09
CA THR A 185 -37.48 46.94 -38.89
C THR A 185 -37.42 45.46 -38.42
N THR A 186 -38.51 44.98 -37.82
CA THR A 186 -39.11 43.61 -37.75
C THR A 186 -38.42 42.33 -38.31
N ASP A 187 -38.70 41.24 -37.58
CA ASP A 187 -39.00 39.86 -38.02
C ASP A 187 -37.92 38.73 -38.03
N PRO A 188 -38.33 37.44 -37.84
CA PRO A 188 -37.49 36.43 -37.20
C PRO A 188 -37.26 35.14 -38.02
N VAL A 189 -36.66 34.14 -37.35
CA VAL A 189 -36.60 32.71 -37.71
C VAL A 189 -35.58 32.32 -38.81
N LYS A 190 -34.54 31.55 -38.45
CA LYS A 190 -34.39 30.11 -38.81
C LYS A 190 -33.08 29.49 -38.32
N ASN A 191 -33.17 28.22 -37.90
CA ASN A 191 -32.05 27.33 -37.65
C ASN A 191 -31.15 27.18 -38.90
N SER A 192 -29.84 26.96 -38.70
CA SER A 192 -29.06 26.01 -39.51
C SER A 192 -27.72 25.65 -38.86
N THR A 193 -27.53 24.34 -38.68
CA THR A 193 -26.27 23.58 -38.74
C THR A 193 -25.00 24.14 -38.06
N SER A 194 -24.66 23.49 -36.95
CA SER A 194 -23.28 23.34 -36.49
C SER A 194 -22.36 22.79 -37.59
N SER A 195 -21.27 23.49 -37.89
CA SER A 195 -20.13 22.95 -38.65
C SER A 195 -18.83 23.46 -38.06
N PHE A 196 -17.94 22.52 -37.77
CA PHE A 196 -16.66 22.75 -37.10
C PHE A 196 -15.79 23.73 -37.88
N LYS A 197 -15.35 24.81 -37.23
CA LYS A 197 -14.22 25.63 -37.68
C LYS A 197 -13.17 25.72 -36.58
N TYR A 198 -11.97 25.26 -36.93
CA TYR A 198 -10.78 25.16 -36.10
C TYR A 198 -10.56 26.39 -35.22
N LYS A 199 -10.50 26.20 -33.89
CA LYS A 199 -10.07 27.24 -32.94
C LYS A 199 -8.61 27.61 -33.27
N GLY A 200 -8.42 28.78 -33.85
CA GLY A 200 -7.09 29.36 -34.03
C GLY A 200 -6.38 29.50 -32.69
N ARG A 201 -5.08 29.21 -32.65
CA ARG A 201 -4.24 29.39 -31.45
C ARG A 201 -4.34 30.86 -30.97
N PRO A 202 -4.34 31.13 -29.66
CA PRO A 202 -4.36 32.50 -29.15
C PRO A 202 -3.17 33.28 -29.71
N ARG A 203 -3.43 34.38 -30.41
CA ARG A 203 -2.38 35.26 -30.93
C ARG A 203 -1.84 36.09 -29.77
N HIS A 204 -0.70 35.69 -29.23
CA HIS A 204 0.03 36.48 -28.25
C HIS A 204 0.44 37.82 -28.88
N GLN A 205 0.18 38.91 -28.16
CA GLN A 205 0.49 40.28 -28.54
C GLN A 205 1.68 40.76 -27.71
N CYS A 206 2.67 41.41 -28.34
CA CYS A 206 3.80 41.97 -27.62
C CYS A 206 3.36 43.22 -26.84
N GLN A 207 3.49 43.19 -25.51
CA GLN A 207 3.03 44.28 -24.62
C GLN A 207 3.80 45.60 -24.80
N LEU A 208 4.99 45.58 -25.41
CA LEU A 208 5.78 46.79 -25.68
C LEU A 208 5.36 47.53 -26.97
N TYR A 209 4.84 46.81 -27.97
CA TYR A 209 4.67 47.35 -29.33
C TYR A 209 3.32 47.03 -30.00
N GLY A 210 2.42 46.32 -29.32
CA GLY A 210 1.08 45.99 -29.81
C GLY A 210 1.02 45.05 -31.03
N LYS A 211 2.14 44.68 -31.65
CA LYS A 211 2.17 43.74 -32.78
C LYS A 211 1.97 42.29 -32.32
N LEU A 212 1.27 41.51 -33.14
CA LEU A 212 0.96 40.10 -32.92
C LEU A 212 2.12 39.20 -33.37
N MET A 213 2.12 37.94 -32.91
CA MET A 213 3.06 36.84 -33.23
C MET A 213 4.40 36.76 -32.46
N HIS A 214 4.69 37.64 -31.51
CA HIS A 214 5.80 37.42 -30.57
C HIS A 214 5.47 37.90 -29.16
N LEU A 215 6.14 37.29 -28.18
CA LEU A 215 6.13 37.69 -26.77
C LEU A 215 7.30 38.66 -26.49
N VAL A 216 7.24 39.36 -25.35
CA VAL A 216 8.18 40.45 -24.97
C VAL A 216 9.64 39.98 -24.79
N ASP A 217 9.83 38.69 -24.50
CA ASP A 217 11.12 37.99 -24.44
C ASP A 217 11.79 37.84 -25.81
N ARG A 218 11.04 37.91 -26.91
CA ARG A 218 11.53 37.77 -28.30
C ARG A 218 11.28 39.00 -29.17
N CYS A 219 11.09 40.17 -28.56
CA CYS A 219 10.92 41.42 -29.29
C CYS A 219 12.27 41.93 -29.82
N TRP A 220 12.34 42.25 -31.11
CA TRP A 220 13.58 42.70 -31.79
C TRP A 220 14.08 44.08 -31.29
N HIS A 221 13.25 44.83 -30.55
CA HIS A 221 13.58 46.15 -29.98
C HIS A 221 13.99 46.11 -28.50
N ARG A 222 14.58 45.01 -28.01
CA ARG A 222 15.14 44.95 -26.65
C ARG A 222 16.52 45.62 -26.58
N PHE A 223 16.52 46.93 -26.27
CA PHE A 223 17.66 47.76 -25.83
C PHE A 223 18.82 47.91 -26.84
N ASP A 224 19.58 49.00 -26.99
CA ASP A 224 19.77 50.28 -26.28
C ASP A 224 18.91 50.63 -25.06
#